data_AF-A0A538M763-F1
#
_entry.id   AF-A0A538M763-F1
#
_cell.length_a   1.000
_cell.length_b   1.000
_cell.length_c   1.000
_cell.angle_alpha   90.00
_cell.angle_beta   90.00
_cell.angle_gamma   90.00
#
_symmetry.space_group_name_H-M   'P 1'
#
loop_
_entity.id
_entity.type
_entity.pdbx_description
1 polymer ?
#
loop_
_entity_poly.entity_id
_entity_poly.type
_entity_poly.pdbx_seq_one_letter_code
_entity_poly.pdbx_strand_id
1 'polypeptide(L)'
;MNAVVHALSVAFGMTWEILWPLILGFTLSGIVQAVVSKREMTQLLPDDSTRSLAVACGLGAASSSCSYAAVALARSLVRRGANFTSAMAFEFASTNLVIELGILLAVLIAWQFTAAEFVGGVVMIAILAVIFRRALSPSLVEEARANAERGRTGRMEGHAEMDMSISDGPIVSRLFSERGFTATSHSFVMDWASIWIDIAIGLLIAGALAAWVPESFWQAFFFVDHPLIAKLWGPLVGPLVAMLSFVCSIGNVPLAAVLWNGGISFGGAISFIFADLIVIPILRIYRKYYGRRMTLFLFVTFYITMATAGLVVEIVFGALGLIPTERNAQVVEASVSWNYTTVLNLVFLTIAAVLVVRFLRTGGPAMLRAMSAPRGQARAGQPGVFVCPMHPEIERQEPGACPICGMDLVERRPHG
;
A
#
# COMPACT_ATOMS: atom_id res chain seq x y z
N MET A 1 -11.78 34.08 3.41
CA MET A 1 -11.75 33.07 2.33
C MET A 1 -12.95 32.14 2.55
N ASN A 2 -13.73 31.79 1.51
CA ASN A 2 -14.85 30.85 1.68
C ASN A 2 -14.33 29.54 2.28
N ALA A 3 -14.98 29.00 3.33
CA ALA A 3 -14.50 27.80 4.04
C ALA A 3 -14.27 26.58 3.10
N VAL A 4 -15.06 26.50 2.03
CA VAL A 4 -14.89 25.51 0.96
C VAL A 4 -13.62 25.75 0.14
N VAL A 5 -13.33 27.01 -0.21
CA VAL A 5 -12.12 27.38 -0.96
C VAL A 5 -10.87 27.08 -0.14
N HIS A 6 -10.91 27.31 1.18
CA HIS A 6 -9.80 26.97 2.06
C HIS A 6 -9.58 25.45 2.15
N ALA A 7 -10.64 24.66 2.32
CA ALA A 7 -10.53 23.19 2.33
C ALA A 7 -9.95 22.64 1.02
N LEU A 8 -10.42 23.16 -0.13
CA LEU A 8 -9.90 22.79 -1.44
C LEU A 8 -8.44 23.24 -1.64
N SER A 9 -8.06 24.42 -1.12
CA SER A 9 -6.68 24.89 -1.19
C SER A 9 -5.76 23.98 -0.38
N VAL A 10 -6.17 23.58 0.84
CA VAL A 10 -5.38 22.66 1.67
C VAL A 10 -5.26 21.29 1.00
N ALA A 11 -6.35 20.74 0.47
CA ALA A 11 -6.33 19.47 -0.26
C ALA A 11 -5.38 19.54 -1.49
N PHE A 12 -5.39 20.65 -2.22
CA PHE A 12 -4.46 20.89 -3.33
C PHE A 12 -2.99 20.96 -2.85
N GLY A 13 -2.71 21.69 -1.77
CA GLY A 13 -1.38 21.77 -1.18
C GLY A 13 -0.86 20.38 -0.76
N MET A 14 -1.69 19.59 -0.09
CA MET A 14 -1.37 18.20 0.25
C MET A 14 -1.10 17.37 -1.00
N THR A 15 -1.94 17.49 -2.03
CA THR A 15 -1.74 16.79 -3.32
C THR A 15 -0.39 17.15 -3.94
N TRP A 16 -0.03 18.43 -3.91
CA TRP A 16 1.22 18.93 -4.50
C TRP A 16 2.46 18.36 -3.80
N GLU A 17 2.44 18.27 -2.47
CA GLU A 17 3.55 17.71 -1.68
C GLU A 17 3.71 16.20 -1.89
N ILE A 18 2.60 15.46 -1.97
CA ILE A 18 2.65 14.00 -2.10
C ILE A 18 2.69 13.50 -3.54
N LEU A 19 2.74 14.36 -4.56
CA LEU A 19 2.67 13.95 -5.95
C LEU A 19 3.93 13.19 -6.41
N TRP A 20 5.12 13.76 -6.24
CA TRP A 20 6.37 13.11 -6.65
C TRP A 20 6.69 11.81 -5.91
N PRO A 21 6.50 11.69 -4.58
CA PRO A 21 6.72 10.43 -3.87
C PRO A 21 5.73 9.39 -4.40
N LEU A 22 4.45 9.74 -4.51
CA LEU A 22 3.44 8.80 -5.00
C LEU A 22 3.79 8.23 -6.38
N ILE A 23 4.31 9.06 -7.29
CA ILE A 23 4.82 8.60 -8.60
C ILE A 23 6.04 7.69 -8.43
N LEU A 24 7.00 8.06 -7.55
CA LEU A 24 8.16 7.23 -7.23
C LEU A 24 7.73 5.84 -6.72
N GLY A 25 6.80 5.77 -5.78
CA GLY A 25 6.29 4.53 -5.20
C GLY A 25 5.67 3.61 -6.22
N PHE A 26 4.75 4.12 -7.05
CA PHE A 26 4.17 3.32 -8.13
C PHE A 26 5.20 2.90 -9.18
N THR A 27 6.22 3.74 -9.43
CA THR A 27 7.29 3.40 -10.36
C THR A 27 8.11 2.25 -9.80
N LEU A 28 8.49 2.30 -8.53
CA LEU A 28 9.23 1.24 -7.84
C LEU A 28 8.40 -0.06 -7.76
N SER A 29 7.12 0.04 -7.37
CA SER A 29 6.18 -1.08 -7.38
C SER A 29 6.08 -1.73 -8.76
N GLY A 30 5.91 -0.92 -9.81
CA GLY A 30 5.85 -1.41 -11.19
C GLY A 30 7.14 -2.10 -11.63
N ILE A 31 8.31 -1.57 -11.23
CA ILE A 31 9.60 -2.19 -11.50
C ILE A 31 9.70 -3.56 -10.83
N VAL A 32 9.38 -3.63 -9.53
CA VAL A 32 9.48 -4.87 -8.75
C VAL A 32 8.55 -5.93 -9.32
N GLN A 33 7.30 -5.57 -9.63
CA GLN A 33 6.34 -6.46 -10.26
C GLN A 33 6.76 -6.93 -11.66
N ALA A 34 7.54 -6.13 -12.39
CA ALA A 34 8.03 -6.49 -13.72
C ALA A 34 9.25 -7.42 -13.69
N VAL A 35 10.10 -7.33 -12.65
CA VAL A 35 11.37 -8.08 -12.59
C VAL A 35 11.36 -9.27 -11.64
N VAL A 36 10.50 -9.26 -10.62
CA VAL A 36 10.38 -10.33 -9.61
C VAL A 36 9.07 -11.08 -9.81
N SER A 37 9.17 -12.38 -10.09
CA SER A 37 7.99 -13.20 -10.27
C SER A 37 7.34 -13.59 -8.95
N LYS A 38 6.01 -13.75 -8.97
CA LYS A 38 5.26 -14.18 -7.78
C LYS A 38 5.69 -15.57 -7.32
N ARG A 39 6.15 -16.41 -8.26
CA ARG A 39 6.69 -17.75 -7.97
C ARG A 39 8.00 -17.68 -7.20
N GLU A 40 8.94 -16.84 -7.64
CA GLU A 40 10.21 -16.61 -6.93
C GLU A 40 9.95 -16.09 -5.50
N MET A 41 9.05 -15.12 -5.34
CA MET A 41 8.68 -14.60 -4.01
C MET A 41 8.06 -15.68 -3.11
N THR A 42 7.15 -16.50 -3.65
CA THR A 42 6.49 -17.57 -2.89
C THR A 42 7.50 -18.60 -2.38
N GLN A 43 8.49 -18.98 -3.20
CA GLN A 43 9.52 -19.94 -2.83
C GLN A 43 10.42 -19.45 -1.68
N LEU A 44 10.56 -18.14 -1.54
CA LEU A 44 11.36 -17.52 -0.47
C LEU A 44 10.62 -17.42 0.87
N LEU A 45 9.30 -17.72 0.89
CA LEU A 45 8.43 -17.58 2.06
C LEU A 45 7.78 -18.93 2.47
N PRO A 46 8.57 -19.98 2.76
CA PRO A 46 8.06 -21.32 3.05
C PRO A 46 7.36 -21.44 4.42
N ASP A 47 7.79 -20.67 5.41
CA ASP A 47 7.33 -20.79 6.80
C ASP A 47 7.23 -19.42 7.49
N ASP A 48 6.96 -19.42 8.80
CA ASP A 48 6.91 -18.23 9.65
C ASP A 48 8.19 -18.05 10.50
N SER A 49 9.31 -18.67 10.12
CA SER A 49 10.60 -18.54 10.79
C SER A 49 11.11 -17.10 10.75
N THR A 50 12.02 -16.74 11.67
CA THR A 50 12.61 -15.39 11.69
C THR A 50 13.34 -15.05 10.39
N ARG A 51 13.93 -16.05 9.72
CA ARG A 51 14.56 -15.89 8.41
C ARG A 51 13.52 -15.55 7.34
N SER A 52 12.43 -16.30 7.25
CA SER A 52 11.37 -16.04 6.26
C SER A 52 10.66 -14.72 6.52
N LEU A 53 10.46 -14.33 7.78
CA LEU A 53 9.93 -13.01 8.13
C LEU A 53 10.89 -11.89 7.72
N ALA A 54 12.20 -12.02 7.95
CA ALA A 54 13.18 -11.03 7.52
C ALA A 54 13.22 -10.89 5.98
N VAL A 55 13.12 -12.00 5.26
CA VAL A 55 13.03 -12.00 3.78
C VAL A 55 11.72 -11.36 3.32
N ALA A 56 10.59 -11.67 3.96
CA ALA A 56 9.31 -11.03 3.70
C ALA A 56 9.39 -9.52 3.89
N CYS A 57 10.05 -9.07 4.97
CA CYS A 57 10.25 -7.65 5.25
C CYS A 57 11.10 -6.97 4.17
N GLY A 58 12.21 -7.59 3.76
CA GLY A 58 13.08 -7.04 2.73
C GLY A 58 12.39 -6.96 1.38
N LEU A 59 11.65 -8.00 0.99
CA LEU A 59 10.84 -8.00 -0.23
C LEU A 59 9.73 -6.94 -0.17
N GLY A 60 9.05 -6.81 0.97
CA GLY A 60 8.00 -5.81 1.17
C GLY A 60 8.54 -4.39 1.07
N ALA A 61 9.57 -4.07 1.85
CA ALA A 61 10.22 -2.76 1.86
C ALA A 61 10.74 -2.35 0.46
N ALA A 62 11.19 -3.33 -0.35
CA ALA A 62 11.60 -3.08 -1.73
C ALA A 62 10.44 -2.89 -2.71
N SER A 63 9.29 -3.54 -2.46
CA SER A 63 8.10 -3.52 -3.32
C SER A 63 7.38 -2.17 -3.34
N SER A 64 7.59 -1.31 -2.33
CA SER A 64 7.01 0.04 -2.22
C SER A 64 5.54 0.12 -2.66
N SER A 65 4.74 -0.86 -2.28
CA SER A 65 3.38 -1.02 -2.81
C SER A 65 2.38 -0.27 -1.92
N CYS A 66 1.37 0.35 -2.53
CA CYS A 66 0.26 0.92 -1.77
C CYS A 66 -0.48 -0.18 -1.00
N SER A 67 -1.25 0.19 0.03
CA SER A 67 -1.97 -0.75 0.89
C SER A 67 -2.86 -1.72 0.10
N TYR A 68 -3.50 -1.26 -0.99
CA TYR A 68 -4.29 -2.12 -1.88
C TYR A 68 -3.44 -3.13 -2.67
N ALA A 69 -2.33 -2.68 -3.26
CA ALA A 69 -1.43 -3.55 -4.00
C ALA A 69 -0.77 -4.56 -3.06
N ALA A 70 -0.39 -4.15 -1.85
CA ALA A 70 0.16 -5.01 -0.81
C ALA A 70 -0.82 -6.13 -0.43
N VAL A 71 -2.09 -5.81 -0.13
CA VAL A 71 -3.15 -6.80 0.17
C VAL A 71 -3.36 -7.79 -0.99
N ALA A 72 -3.38 -7.28 -2.22
CA ALA A 72 -3.61 -8.08 -3.41
C ALA A 72 -2.42 -9.03 -3.71
N LEU A 73 -1.19 -8.54 -3.55
CA LEU A 73 0.03 -9.34 -3.64
C LEU A 73 0.10 -10.38 -2.52
N ALA A 74 -0.22 -10.01 -1.28
CA ALA A 74 -0.26 -10.93 -0.14
C ALA A 74 -1.23 -12.09 -0.39
N ARG A 75 -2.45 -11.81 -0.88
CA ARG A 75 -3.39 -12.86 -1.32
C ARG A 75 -2.77 -13.75 -2.40
N SER A 76 -2.11 -13.16 -3.39
CA SER A 76 -1.48 -13.90 -4.48
C SER A 76 -0.40 -14.86 -3.99
N LEU A 77 0.44 -14.40 -3.04
CA LEU A 77 1.45 -15.21 -2.37
C LEU A 77 0.80 -16.36 -1.58
N VAL A 78 -0.24 -16.08 -0.79
CA VAL A 78 -0.97 -17.10 -0.02
C VAL A 78 -1.57 -18.17 -0.93
N ARG A 79 -2.20 -17.78 -2.04
CA ARG A 79 -2.78 -18.72 -3.03
C ARG A 79 -1.74 -19.56 -3.76
N ARG A 80 -0.51 -19.08 -3.87
CA ARG A 80 0.61 -19.83 -4.48
C ARG A 80 1.33 -20.73 -3.48
N GLY A 81 0.92 -20.72 -2.22
CA GLY A 81 1.41 -21.62 -1.17
C GLY A 81 2.35 -20.97 -0.16
N ALA A 82 2.57 -19.66 -0.21
CA ALA A 82 3.38 -18.97 0.80
C ALA A 82 2.76 -19.12 2.20
N ASN A 83 3.61 -19.10 3.23
CA ASN A 83 3.14 -19.05 4.60
C ASN A 83 2.31 -17.79 4.86
N PHE A 84 1.16 -17.94 5.52
CA PHE A 84 0.21 -16.85 5.74
C PHE A 84 0.82 -15.72 6.59
N THR A 85 1.52 -16.05 7.67
CA THR A 85 2.19 -15.07 8.55
C THR A 85 3.26 -14.29 7.78
N SER A 86 4.10 -14.98 6.99
CA SER A 86 5.11 -14.31 6.17
C SER A 86 4.50 -13.43 5.07
N ALA A 87 3.35 -13.82 4.50
CA ALA A 87 2.63 -12.97 3.55
C ALA A 87 2.05 -11.71 4.22
N MET A 88 1.53 -11.79 5.44
CA MET A 88 1.09 -10.61 6.20
C MET A 88 2.29 -9.74 6.63
N ALA A 89 3.42 -10.34 7.00
CA ALA A 89 4.64 -9.58 7.32
C ALA A 89 5.18 -8.83 6.08
N PHE A 90 5.15 -9.46 4.91
CA PHE A 90 5.44 -8.80 3.63
C PHE A 90 4.51 -7.61 3.40
N GLU A 91 3.20 -7.79 3.66
CA GLU A 91 2.19 -6.75 3.51
C GLU A 91 2.45 -5.54 4.41
N PHE A 92 2.73 -5.73 5.70
CA PHE A 92 3.11 -4.66 6.62
C PHE A 92 4.39 -3.94 6.21
N ALA A 93 5.42 -4.69 5.83
CA ALA A 93 6.69 -4.10 5.39
C ALA A 93 6.54 -3.32 4.09
N SER A 94 5.67 -3.78 3.19
CA SER A 94 5.40 -3.12 1.93
C SER A 94 4.70 -1.78 2.06
N THR A 95 4.06 -1.49 3.20
CA THR A 95 3.40 -0.20 3.43
C THR A 95 4.13 0.70 4.43
N ASN A 96 4.86 0.13 5.39
CA ASN A 96 5.43 0.88 6.54
C ASN A 96 6.97 0.85 6.63
N LEU A 97 7.67 0.01 5.86
CA LEU A 97 9.14 -0.01 5.82
C LEU A 97 9.71 0.57 4.52
N VAL A 98 8.90 1.37 3.82
CA VAL A 98 9.24 1.92 2.52
C VAL A 98 10.06 3.20 2.68
N ILE A 99 11.15 3.29 1.91
CA ILE A 99 12.08 4.43 1.95
C ILE A 99 11.39 5.75 1.59
N GLU A 100 10.48 5.71 0.62
CA GLU A 100 9.71 6.88 0.17
C GLU A 100 8.91 7.53 1.30
N LEU A 101 8.16 6.74 2.06
CA LEU A 101 7.42 7.21 3.22
C LEU A 101 8.37 7.82 4.26
N GLY A 102 9.53 7.19 4.48
CA GLY A 102 10.56 7.71 5.35
C GLY A 102 11.09 9.09 4.92
N ILE A 103 11.30 9.31 3.62
CA ILE A 103 11.71 10.61 3.08
C ILE A 103 10.60 11.65 3.31
N LEU A 104 9.35 11.28 3.04
CA LEU A 104 8.20 12.16 3.27
C LEU A 104 8.07 12.62 4.72
N LEU A 105 8.17 11.68 5.66
CA LEU A 105 8.09 11.99 7.10
C LEU A 105 9.22 12.92 7.54
N ALA A 106 10.45 12.70 7.03
CA ALA A 106 11.61 13.52 7.37
C ALA A 106 11.45 14.96 6.93
N VAL A 107 10.79 15.15 5.78
CA VAL A 107 10.67 16.43 5.09
C VAL A 107 9.45 17.22 5.56
N LEU A 108 8.29 16.57 5.75
CA LEU A 108 7.03 17.24 6.08
C LEU A 108 6.81 17.42 7.59
N ILE A 109 7.32 16.51 8.41
CA ILE A 109 7.10 16.52 9.86
C ILE A 109 8.44 16.69 10.58
N ALA A 110 9.23 15.62 10.66
CA ALA A 110 10.56 15.62 11.26
C ALA A 110 11.29 14.29 11.01
N TRP A 111 12.61 14.28 10.98
CA TRP A 111 13.41 13.04 10.81
C TRP A 111 13.15 12.00 11.92
N GLN A 112 12.72 12.43 13.11
CA GLN A 112 12.37 11.55 14.22
C GLN A 112 11.15 10.68 13.87
N PHE A 113 10.21 11.20 13.08
CA PHE A 113 9.08 10.40 12.59
C PHE A 113 9.56 9.31 11.63
N THR A 114 10.52 9.60 10.77
CA THR A 114 11.16 8.59 9.92
C THR A 114 11.84 7.49 10.74
N ALA A 115 12.62 7.86 11.74
CA ALA A 115 13.26 6.88 12.62
C ALA A 115 12.22 6.04 13.39
N ALA A 116 11.17 6.68 13.89
CA ALA A 116 10.07 6.02 14.58
C ALA A 116 9.25 5.09 13.68
N GLU A 117 9.04 5.46 12.42
CA GLU A 117 8.38 4.64 11.40
C GLU A 117 9.15 3.34 11.19
N PHE A 118 10.46 3.41 10.92
CA PHE A 118 11.27 2.21 10.69
C PHE A 118 11.38 1.32 11.95
N VAL A 119 11.62 1.93 13.12
CA VAL A 119 11.70 1.18 14.38
C VAL A 119 10.35 0.56 14.72
N GLY A 120 9.28 1.35 14.64
CA GLY A 120 7.92 0.92 14.92
C GLY A 120 7.43 -0.13 13.94
N GLY A 121 7.78 -0.04 12.66
CA GLY A 121 7.47 -1.04 11.63
C GLY A 121 8.11 -2.40 11.93
N VAL A 122 9.38 -2.42 12.34
CA VAL A 122 10.06 -3.66 12.78
C VAL A 122 9.42 -4.22 14.05
N VAL A 123 9.13 -3.36 15.03
CA VAL A 123 8.44 -3.74 16.27
C VAL A 123 7.04 -4.31 15.97
N MET A 124 6.30 -3.69 15.06
CA MET A 124 4.97 -4.10 14.64
C MET A 124 5.00 -5.50 14.01
N ILE A 125 5.95 -5.78 13.11
CA ILE A 125 6.09 -7.12 12.52
C ILE A 125 6.49 -8.16 13.56
N ALA A 126 7.34 -7.81 14.53
CA ALA A 126 7.69 -8.70 15.64
C ALA A 126 6.47 -9.03 16.52
N ILE A 127 5.66 -8.02 16.88
CA ILE A 127 4.41 -8.20 17.65
C ILE A 127 3.44 -9.07 16.86
N LEU A 128 3.25 -8.79 15.57
CA LEU A 128 2.38 -9.56 14.69
C LEU A 128 2.78 -11.03 14.66
N ALA A 129 4.07 -11.32 14.48
CA ALA A 129 4.59 -12.68 14.46
C ALA A 129 4.32 -13.41 15.79
N VAL A 130 4.49 -12.73 16.92
CA VAL A 130 4.20 -13.32 18.25
C VAL A 130 2.70 -13.59 18.42
N ILE A 131 1.84 -12.64 18.03
CA ILE A 131 0.38 -12.80 18.11
C ILE A 131 -0.06 -13.97 17.22
N PHE A 132 0.42 -14.03 15.98
CA PHE A 132 0.03 -15.06 15.03
C PHE A 132 0.48 -16.45 15.47
N ARG A 133 1.72 -16.59 15.96
CA ARG A 133 2.21 -17.87 16.50
C ARG A 133 1.38 -18.41 17.67
N ARG A 134 0.69 -17.54 18.42
CA ARG A 134 -0.13 -17.95 19.56
C ARG A 134 -1.63 -18.06 19.27
N ALA A 135 -2.16 -17.18 18.41
CA ALA A 135 -3.60 -17.00 18.24
C ALA A 135 -4.12 -17.43 16.85
N LEU A 136 -3.25 -17.54 15.84
CA LEU A 136 -3.67 -17.97 14.50
C LEU A 136 -3.88 -19.48 14.48
N SER A 137 -5.14 -19.92 14.41
CA SER A 137 -5.43 -21.35 14.30
C SER A 137 -5.20 -21.85 12.86
N PRO A 138 -4.72 -23.10 12.69
CA PRO A 138 -4.62 -23.71 11.36
C PRO A 138 -5.95 -23.63 10.61
N SER A 139 -7.06 -24.00 11.28
CA SER A 139 -8.40 -24.00 10.70
C SER A 139 -8.82 -22.65 10.08
N LEU A 140 -8.43 -21.53 10.69
CA LEU A 140 -8.70 -20.20 10.13
C LEU A 140 -7.89 -19.97 8.86
N VAL A 141 -6.64 -20.43 8.82
CA VAL A 141 -5.77 -20.33 7.64
C VAL A 141 -6.28 -21.21 6.51
N GLU A 142 -6.71 -22.45 6.78
CA GLU A 142 -7.32 -23.31 5.76
C GLU A 142 -8.62 -22.70 5.21
N GLU A 143 -9.50 -22.19 6.07
CA GLU A 143 -10.71 -21.47 5.64
C GLU A 143 -10.37 -20.25 4.77
N ALA A 144 -9.34 -19.48 5.16
CA ALA A 144 -8.88 -18.32 4.43
C ALA A 144 -8.29 -18.68 3.07
N ARG A 145 -7.47 -19.74 2.99
CA ARG A 145 -6.90 -20.27 1.74
C ARG A 145 -8.00 -20.77 0.81
N ALA A 146 -8.93 -21.57 1.32
CA ALA A 146 -10.07 -22.05 0.55
C ALA A 146 -10.95 -20.90 0.04
N ASN A 147 -11.16 -19.84 0.83
CA ASN A 147 -11.87 -18.65 0.37
C ASN A 147 -11.09 -17.86 -0.69
N ALA A 148 -9.77 -17.74 -0.54
CA ALA A 148 -8.94 -16.99 -1.47
C ALA A 148 -8.92 -17.64 -2.87
N GLU A 149 -9.05 -18.97 -2.93
CA GLU A 149 -9.12 -19.77 -4.15
C GLU A 149 -10.44 -19.67 -4.92
N ARG A 150 -11.56 -19.30 -4.27
CA ARG A 150 -12.93 -19.32 -4.83
C ARG A 150 -13.21 -18.33 -6.00
N GLY A 151 -12.20 -17.90 -6.76
CA GLY A 151 -12.37 -17.13 -7.99
C GLY A 151 -13.12 -15.80 -7.86
N ARG A 152 -13.39 -15.33 -6.63
CA ARG A 152 -14.13 -14.09 -6.36
C ARG A 152 -13.21 -12.91 -6.65
N THR A 153 -13.12 -12.52 -7.91
CA THR A 153 -12.41 -11.30 -8.33
C THR A 153 -13.31 -10.10 -8.09
N GLY A 154 -12.77 -9.03 -7.50
CA GLY A 154 -13.38 -7.71 -7.41
C GLY A 154 -13.27 -6.93 -8.69
N ARG A 155 -14.04 -5.85 -8.75
CA ARG A 155 -13.68 -4.71 -9.61
C ARG A 155 -12.23 -4.40 -9.25
N MET A 156 -11.34 -4.30 -10.24
CA MET A 156 -9.91 -3.94 -10.10
C MET A 156 -8.91 -5.08 -9.79
N GLU A 157 -9.32 -6.33 -9.53
CA GLU A 157 -8.40 -7.37 -9.01
C GLU A 157 -7.76 -8.29 -10.06
N GLY A 158 -8.17 -8.19 -11.34
CA GLY A 158 -7.56 -8.99 -12.42
C GLY A 158 -6.06 -8.72 -12.59
N HIS A 159 -5.58 -7.52 -12.21
CA HIS A 159 -4.18 -7.11 -12.37
C HIS A 159 -3.23 -7.81 -11.40
N ALA A 160 -3.58 -7.86 -10.12
CA ALA A 160 -2.75 -8.52 -9.12
C ALA A 160 -2.72 -10.05 -9.28
N GLU A 161 -3.63 -10.64 -10.05
CA GLU A 161 -3.55 -12.06 -10.45
C GLU A 161 -2.62 -12.27 -11.65
N MET A 162 -2.67 -11.40 -12.66
CA MET A 162 -1.81 -11.50 -13.86
C MET A 162 -0.35 -11.30 -13.47
N ASP A 163 0.48 -12.32 -13.75
CA ASP A 163 1.91 -12.24 -13.53
C ASP A 163 2.54 -11.65 -14.79
N MET A 164 2.89 -10.37 -14.72
CA MET A 164 3.52 -9.61 -15.80
C MET A 164 5.03 -9.71 -15.75
N SER A 165 5.57 -10.44 -14.78
CA SER A 165 7.00 -10.53 -14.55
C SER A 165 7.70 -11.32 -15.65
N ILE A 166 8.91 -10.92 -15.95
CA ILE A 166 9.76 -11.62 -16.91
C ILE A 166 10.57 -12.65 -16.14
N SER A 167 10.55 -13.90 -16.59
CA SER A 167 11.27 -15.00 -15.93
C SER A 167 12.67 -15.24 -16.50
N ASP A 168 13.01 -14.67 -17.66
CA ASP A 168 14.26 -14.95 -18.36
C ASP A 168 15.43 -14.09 -17.87
N GLY A 169 16.53 -14.74 -17.49
CA GLY A 169 17.83 -14.10 -17.20
C GLY A 169 17.94 -13.39 -15.83
N PRO A 170 19.11 -12.79 -15.53
CA PRO A 170 19.34 -12.03 -14.29
C PRO A 170 18.41 -10.81 -14.12
N ILE A 171 18.15 -10.40 -12.87
CA ILE A 171 17.27 -9.24 -12.54
C ILE A 171 17.69 -7.96 -13.29
N VAL A 172 19.00 -7.71 -13.39
CA VAL A 172 19.53 -6.52 -14.07
C VAL A 172 19.19 -6.54 -15.56
N SER A 173 19.32 -7.68 -16.24
CA SER A 173 18.95 -7.76 -17.66
C SER A 173 17.44 -7.66 -17.86
N ARG A 174 16.62 -8.17 -16.93
CA ARG A 174 15.16 -8.01 -16.95
C ARG A 174 14.78 -6.53 -16.86
N LEU A 175 15.40 -5.79 -15.92
CA LEU A 175 15.13 -4.38 -15.67
C LEU A 175 15.39 -3.49 -16.89
N PHE A 176 16.53 -3.71 -17.57
CA PHE A 176 16.93 -2.91 -18.74
C PHE A 176 16.40 -3.45 -20.08
N SER A 177 15.52 -4.45 -20.06
CA SER A 177 14.91 -5.00 -21.28
C SER A 177 13.69 -4.17 -21.73
N GLU A 178 13.43 -4.13 -23.04
CA GLU A 178 12.21 -3.47 -23.56
C GLU A 178 10.92 -4.10 -23.02
N ARG A 179 10.94 -5.43 -22.81
CA ARG A 179 9.83 -6.16 -22.19
C ARG A 179 9.62 -5.69 -20.75
N GLY A 180 10.70 -5.57 -19.98
CA GLY A 180 10.65 -5.16 -18.56
C GLY A 180 10.15 -3.74 -18.40
N PHE A 181 10.60 -2.84 -19.28
CA PHE A 181 10.09 -1.48 -19.35
C PHE A 181 8.59 -1.42 -19.69
N THR A 182 8.14 -2.26 -20.62
CA THR A 182 6.72 -2.34 -21.01
C THR A 182 5.87 -2.91 -19.87
N ALA A 183 6.32 -3.97 -19.19
CA ALA A 183 5.65 -4.52 -18.02
C ALA A 183 5.57 -3.50 -16.87
N THR A 184 6.67 -2.80 -16.59
CA THR A 184 6.73 -1.71 -15.59
C THR A 184 5.71 -0.62 -15.90
N SER A 185 5.66 -0.17 -17.15
CA SER A 185 4.72 0.86 -17.63
C SER A 185 3.26 0.45 -17.43
N HIS A 186 2.92 -0.81 -17.69
CA HIS A 186 1.56 -1.29 -17.47
C HIS A 186 1.23 -1.45 -15.99
N SER A 187 2.12 -2.04 -15.19
CA SER A 187 1.92 -2.10 -13.73
C SER A 187 1.73 -0.71 -13.12
N PHE A 188 2.57 0.28 -13.49
CA PHE A 188 2.46 1.66 -13.03
C PHE A 188 1.09 2.28 -13.31
N VAL A 189 0.65 2.27 -14.58
CA VAL A 189 -0.64 2.89 -14.96
C VAL A 189 -1.81 2.15 -14.32
N MET A 190 -1.71 0.84 -14.20
CA MET A 190 -2.77 0.04 -13.60
C MET A 190 -2.90 0.24 -12.09
N ASP A 191 -1.78 0.28 -11.37
CA ASP A 191 -1.77 0.60 -9.94
C ASP A 191 -2.41 1.97 -9.72
N TRP A 192 -2.02 2.99 -10.51
CA TRP A 192 -2.61 4.33 -10.43
C TRP A 192 -4.12 4.34 -10.71
N ALA A 193 -4.54 3.73 -11.82
CA ALA A 193 -5.94 3.67 -12.23
C ALA A 193 -6.83 2.99 -11.17
N SER A 194 -6.23 2.15 -10.31
CA SER A 194 -6.96 1.42 -9.29
C SER A 194 -7.34 2.22 -8.06
N ILE A 195 -6.58 3.26 -7.70
CA ILE A 195 -6.73 3.94 -6.39
C ILE A 195 -6.84 5.46 -6.45
N TRP A 196 -6.73 6.09 -7.62
CA TRP A 196 -6.77 7.55 -7.73
C TRP A 196 -8.04 8.19 -7.13
N ILE A 197 -9.19 7.49 -7.21
CA ILE A 197 -10.46 7.96 -6.62
C ILE A 197 -10.37 7.98 -5.10
N ASP A 198 -9.81 6.92 -4.50
CA ASP A 198 -9.69 6.81 -3.05
C ASP A 198 -8.71 7.85 -2.50
N ILE A 199 -7.59 8.06 -3.20
CA ILE A 199 -6.63 9.13 -2.87
C ILE A 199 -7.31 10.50 -2.95
N ALA A 200 -8.05 10.78 -4.03
CA ALA A 200 -8.75 12.05 -4.19
C ALA A 200 -9.78 12.28 -3.07
N ILE A 201 -10.57 11.27 -2.72
CA ILE A 201 -11.54 11.35 -1.62
C ILE A 201 -10.83 11.58 -0.29
N GLY A 202 -9.77 10.81 0.00
CA GLY A 202 -8.99 10.94 1.22
C GLY A 202 -8.37 12.33 1.40
N LEU A 203 -7.79 12.89 0.34
CA LEU A 203 -7.22 14.25 0.36
C LEU A 203 -8.28 15.33 0.54
N LEU A 204 -9.47 15.17 -0.06
CA LEU A 204 -10.59 16.08 0.15
C LEU A 204 -11.10 16.03 1.58
N ILE A 205 -11.20 14.84 2.18
CA ILE A 205 -11.57 14.66 3.59
C ILE A 205 -10.50 15.29 4.50
N ALA A 206 -9.21 15.02 4.24
CA ALA A 206 -8.11 15.58 5.01
C ALA A 206 -8.09 17.12 4.94
N GLY A 207 -8.26 17.70 3.75
CA GLY A 207 -8.37 19.14 3.57
C GLY A 207 -9.60 19.75 4.27
N ALA A 208 -10.74 19.06 4.26
CA ALA A 208 -11.94 19.47 4.99
C ALA A 208 -11.72 19.41 6.51
N LEU A 209 -11.12 18.34 7.04
CA LEU A 209 -10.82 18.22 8.47
C LEU A 209 -9.82 19.30 8.92
N ALA A 210 -8.77 19.53 8.14
CA ALA A 210 -7.77 20.55 8.44
C ALA A 210 -8.35 21.97 8.42
N ALA A 211 -9.27 22.26 7.48
CA ALA A 211 -9.86 23.58 7.33
C ALA A 211 -11.04 23.86 8.27
N TRP A 212 -11.83 22.84 8.63
CA TRP A 212 -13.11 23.02 9.34
C TRP A 212 -13.08 22.59 10.80
N VAL A 213 -12.16 21.71 11.20
CA VAL A 213 -12.06 21.26 12.60
C VAL A 213 -11.07 22.14 13.35
N PRO A 214 -11.51 22.92 14.35
CA PRO A 214 -10.61 23.79 15.10
C PRO A 214 -9.56 23.01 15.88
N GLU A 215 -8.36 23.59 16.07
CA GLU A 215 -7.30 22.99 16.89
C GLU A 215 -7.76 22.72 18.33
N SER A 216 -8.63 23.56 18.89
CA SER A 216 -9.17 23.37 20.24
C SER A 216 -9.98 22.08 20.39
N PHE A 217 -10.67 21.65 19.32
CA PHE A 217 -11.34 20.35 19.32
C PHE A 217 -10.33 19.22 19.41
N TRP A 218 -9.26 19.27 18.61
CA TRP A 218 -8.21 18.25 18.63
C TRP A 218 -7.48 18.21 19.97
N GLN A 219 -7.17 19.37 20.55
CA GLN A 219 -6.49 19.46 21.84
C GLN A 219 -7.34 18.85 22.97
N ALA A 220 -8.65 19.12 22.97
CA ALA A 220 -9.58 18.51 23.91
C ALA A 220 -9.71 16.99 23.66
N PHE A 221 -9.83 16.58 22.39
CA PHE A 221 -9.97 15.18 22.00
C PHE A 221 -8.73 14.35 22.35
N PHE A 222 -7.53 14.93 22.26
CA PHE A 222 -6.27 14.26 22.58
C PHE A 222 -5.81 14.45 24.03
N PHE A 223 -6.63 15.09 24.87
CA PHE A 223 -6.33 15.32 26.28
C PHE A 223 -4.95 15.96 26.52
N VAL A 224 -4.62 17.01 25.75
CA VAL A 224 -3.29 17.64 25.78
C VAL A 224 -2.89 18.11 27.19
N ASP A 225 -3.87 18.52 28.01
CA ASP A 225 -3.67 18.93 29.40
C ASP A 225 -3.35 17.78 30.38
N HIS A 226 -3.50 16.53 29.95
CA HIS A 226 -3.26 15.33 30.76
C HIS A 226 -2.17 14.45 30.14
N PRO A 227 -0.88 14.69 30.44
CA PRO A 227 0.25 14.07 29.75
C PRO A 227 0.23 12.53 29.75
N LEU A 228 -0.20 11.90 30.84
CA LEU A 228 -0.29 10.44 30.92
C LEU A 228 -1.44 9.87 30.08
N ILE A 229 -2.58 10.55 30.06
CA ILE A 229 -3.75 10.13 29.28
C ILE A 229 -3.46 10.31 27.80
N ALA A 230 -2.90 11.45 27.38
CA ALA A 230 -2.55 11.73 25.99
C ALA A 230 -1.59 10.67 25.40
N LYS A 231 -0.61 10.20 26.19
CA LYS A 231 0.36 9.17 25.78
C LYS A 231 -0.25 7.79 25.56
N LEU A 232 -1.31 7.44 26.28
CA LEU A 232 -2.02 6.18 26.12
C LEU A 232 -3.17 6.27 25.10
N TRP A 233 -3.88 7.39 25.13
CA TRP A 233 -5.04 7.65 24.29
C TRP A 233 -4.67 7.78 22.81
N GLY A 234 -3.60 8.51 22.51
CA GLY A 234 -3.14 8.72 21.13
C GLY A 234 -2.90 7.41 20.38
N PRO A 235 -2.04 6.48 20.86
CA PRO A 235 -1.77 5.21 20.19
C PRO A 235 -3.01 4.32 19.99
N LEU A 236 -4.01 4.43 20.86
CA LEU A 236 -5.25 3.65 20.76
C LEU A 236 -6.21 4.26 19.74
N VAL A 237 -6.31 5.58 19.69
CA VAL A 237 -7.30 6.28 18.88
C VAL A 237 -6.77 6.67 17.50
N GLY A 238 -5.46 6.86 17.35
CA GLY A 238 -4.80 7.11 16.07
C GLY A 238 -5.24 6.13 14.97
N PRO A 239 -5.17 4.81 15.19
CA PRO A 239 -5.60 3.84 14.19
C PRO A 239 -7.10 3.92 13.85
N LEU A 240 -7.94 4.32 14.81
CA LEU A 240 -9.38 4.50 14.58
C LEU A 240 -9.65 5.75 13.73
N VAL A 241 -8.91 6.84 13.96
CA VAL A 241 -9.00 8.05 13.13
C VAL A 241 -8.56 7.76 11.69
N ALA A 242 -7.47 7.01 11.51
CA ALA A 242 -6.99 6.60 10.18
C ALA A 242 -8.01 5.72 9.44
N MET A 243 -8.67 4.81 10.15
CA MET A 243 -9.71 3.97 9.58
C MET A 243 -10.88 4.77 9.00
N LEU A 244 -11.18 5.93 9.58
CA LEU A 244 -12.25 6.83 9.17
C LEU A 244 -11.82 7.84 8.11
N SER A 245 -10.52 8.14 7.97
CA SER A 245 -10.02 9.11 7.00
C SER A 245 -9.90 8.54 5.58
N PHE A 246 -9.94 7.21 5.41
CA PHE A 246 -9.84 6.50 4.13
C PHE A 246 -8.60 6.87 3.30
N VAL A 247 -7.49 7.21 3.95
CA VAL A 247 -6.24 7.55 3.27
C VAL A 247 -5.21 6.42 3.39
N CYS A 248 -4.41 6.23 2.34
CA CYS A 248 -3.27 5.30 2.35
C CYS A 248 -2.14 5.83 3.25
N SER A 249 -1.14 5.00 3.58
CA SER A 249 0.00 5.40 4.43
C SER A 249 0.67 6.72 3.98
N ILE A 250 0.92 6.90 2.67
CA ILE A 250 1.48 8.16 2.12
C ILE A 250 0.56 9.35 2.35
N GLY A 251 -0.74 9.20 2.07
CA GLY A 251 -1.69 10.30 2.25
C GLY A 251 -2.10 10.52 3.72
N ASN A 252 -1.80 9.58 4.60
CA ASN A 252 -1.90 9.79 6.05
C ASN A 252 -0.83 10.78 6.52
N VAL A 253 0.32 10.93 5.86
CA VAL A 253 1.39 11.84 6.33
C VAL A 253 0.93 13.29 6.50
N PRO A 254 0.27 13.94 5.52
CA PRO A 254 -0.25 15.30 5.72
C PRO A 254 -1.30 15.39 6.84
N LEU A 255 -2.18 14.39 6.97
CA LEU A 255 -3.18 14.39 8.05
C LEU A 255 -2.52 14.13 9.41
N ALA A 256 -1.47 13.31 9.48
CA ALA A 256 -0.67 13.10 10.67
C ALA A 256 0.00 14.41 11.12
N ALA A 257 0.48 15.22 10.18
CA ALA A 257 1.01 16.56 10.46
C ALA A 257 -0.06 17.48 11.09
N VAL A 258 -1.29 17.47 10.56
CA VAL A 258 -2.42 18.22 11.11
C VAL A 258 -2.75 17.75 12.53
N LEU A 259 -2.82 16.44 12.75
CA LEU A 259 -3.10 15.86 14.08
C LEU A 259 -1.97 16.12 15.08
N TRP A 260 -0.71 16.13 14.62
CA TRP A 260 0.48 16.47 15.40
C TRP A 260 0.42 17.90 15.93
N ASN A 261 0.13 18.85 15.06
CA ASN A 261 -0.11 20.24 15.47
C ASN A 261 -1.33 20.34 16.38
N GLY A 262 -2.38 19.56 16.09
CA GLY A 262 -3.63 19.53 16.85
C GLY A 262 -3.56 18.91 18.24
N GLY A 263 -2.49 18.22 18.63
CA GLY A 263 -2.40 17.69 20.00
C GLY A 263 -1.87 16.28 20.15
N ILE A 264 -1.98 15.43 19.13
CA ILE A 264 -1.79 13.98 19.27
C ILE A 264 -0.39 13.66 19.83
N SER A 265 -0.28 12.61 20.66
CA SER A 265 1.01 12.13 21.15
C SER A 265 1.85 11.54 20.00
N PHE A 266 3.16 11.42 20.22
CA PHE A 266 4.09 11.00 19.18
C PHE A 266 3.81 9.57 18.72
N GLY A 267 3.65 8.65 19.67
CA GLY A 267 3.19 7.30 19.39
C GLY A 267 1.78 7.24 18.80
N GLY A 268 0.93 8.22 19.12
CA GLY A 268 -0.39 8.37 18.51
C GLY A 268 -0.32 8.68 17.02
N ALA A 269 0.48 9.68 16.62
CA ALA A 269 0.71 9.99 15.22
C ALA A 269 1.36 8.82 14.45
N ILE A 270 2.32 8.12 15.07
CA ILE A 270 2.96 6.93 14.47
C ILE A 270 1.94 5.79 14.29
N SER A 271 1.13 5.49 15.31
CA SER A 271 0.08 4.46 15.19
C SER A 271 -0.98 4.81 14.13
N PHE A 272 -1.26 6.11 13.93
CA PHE A 272 -2.15 6.61 12.90
C PHE A 272 -1.55 6.37 11.49
N ILE A 273 -0.25 6.63 11.30
CA ILE A 273 0.45 6.36 10.04
C ILE A 273 0.40 4.86 9.70
N PHE A 274 0.65 3.99 10.69
CA PHE A 274 0.63 2.53 10.50
C PHE A 274 -0.73 1.93 10.14
N ALA A 275 -1.84 2.65 10.36
CA ALA A 275 -3.18 2.07 10.33
C ALA A 275 -3.83 1.97 8.95
N ASP A 276 -3.03 2.05 7.89
CA ASP A 276 -3.49 1.98 6.50
C ASP A 276 -4.05 0.60 6.11
N LEU A 277 -3.62 -0.48 6.77
CA LEU A 277 -4.10 -1.85 6.52
C LEU A 277 -5.44 -2.19 7.21
N ILE A 278 -5.99 -1.31 8.05
CA ILE A 278 -7.27 -1.52 8.74
C ILE A 278 -8.38 -0.57 8.31
N VAL A 279 -8.18 0.20 7.24
CA VAL A 279 -9.21 1.08 6.67
C VAL A 279 -10.38 0.26 6.12
N ILE A 280 -11.58 0.85 6.15
CA ILE A 280 -12.82 0.16 5.79
C ILE A 280 -12.79 -0.50 4.39
N PRO A 281 -12.24 0.11 3.32
CA PRO A 281 -12.14 -0.53 2.02
C PRO A 281 -11.27 -1.80 2.04
N ILE A 282 -10.14 -1.76 2.76
CA ILE A 282 -9.23 -2.89 2.90
C ILE A 282 -9.88 -4.02 3.70
N LEU A 283 -10.62 -3.70 4.77
CA LEU A 283 -11.40 -4.69 5.51
C LEU A 283 -12.49 -5.36 4.64
N ARG A 284 -13.10 -4.61 3.71
CA ARG A 284 -14.04 -5.19 2.73
C ARG A 284 -13.32 -6.15 1.78
N ILE A 285 -12.08 -5.85 1.41
CA ILE A 285 -11.23 -6.71 0.58
C ILE A 285 -10.84 -7.98 1.35
N TYR A 286 -10.33 -7.89 2.57
CA TYR A 286 -10.06 -9.09 3.40
C TYR A 286 -11.30 -9.95 3.57
N ARG A 287 -12.47 -9.33 3.79
CA ARG A 287 -13.74 -10.06 3.94
C ARG A 287 -14.07 -10.84 2.68
N LYS A 288 -13.74 -10.28 1.51
CA LYS A 288 -13.89 -10.95 0.23
C LYS A 288 -12.86 -12.06 0.03
N TYR A 289 -11.61 -11.85 0.45
CA TYR A 289 -10.49 -12.76 0.20
C TYR A 289 -10.47 -13.95 1.16
N TYR A 290 -10.55 -13.68 2.45
CA TYR A 290 -10.32 -14.66 3.49
C TYR A 290 -11.59 -15.03 4.26
N GLY A 291 -12.68 -14.28 4.05
CA GLY A 291 -13.95 -14.48 4.72
C GLY A 291 -14.07 -13.69 6.03
N ARG A 292 -15.28 -13.69 6.61
CA ARG A 292 -15.63 -12.82 7.76
C ARG A 292 -14.82 -13.12 9.02
N ARG A 293 -14.59 -14.39 9.34
CA ARG A 293 -13.87 -14.81 10.55
C ARG A 293 -12.42 -14.36 10.50
N MET A 294 -11.72 -14.67 9.41
CA MET A 294 -10.34 -14.22 9.22
C MET A 294 -10.24 -12.70 9.19
N THR A 295 -11.20 -12.00 8.57
CA THR A 295 -11.18 -10.52 8.56
C THR A 295 -11.29 -9.92 9.95
N LEU A 296 -12.17 -10.45 10.80
CA LEU A 296 -12.27 -10.00 12.18
C LEU A 296 -10.97 -10.27 12.95
N PHE A 297 -10.36 -11.43 12.72
CA PHE A 297 -9.07 -11.78 13.30
C PHE A 297 -7.97 -10.80 12.86
N LEU A 298 -7.82 -10.56 11.55
CA LEU A 298 -6.87 -9.61 11.00
C LEU A 298 -7.12 -8.20 11.54
N PHE A 299 -8.37 -7.74 11.56
CA PHE A 299 -8.74 -6.44 12.11
C PHE A 299 -8.27 -6.25 13.56
N VAL A 300 -8.65 -7.18 14.45
CA VAL A 300 -8.32 -7.08 15.88
C VAL A 300 -6.81 -7.18 16.09
N THR A 301 -6.16 -8.15 15.44
CA THR A 301 -4.72 -8.36 15.61
C THR A 301 -3.91 -7.20 15.03
N PHE A 302 -4.26 -6.69 13.85
CA PHE A 302 -3.57 -5.55 13.24
C PHE A 302 -3.74 -4.30 14.07
N TYR A 303 -4.96 -4.00 14.53
CA TYR A 303 -5.22 -2.87 15.43
C TYR A 303 -4.39 -2.93 16.71
N ILE A 304 -4.39 -4.09 17.40
CA ILE A 304 -3.58 -4.29 18.61
C ILE A 304 -2.09 -4.09 18.30
N THR A 305 -1.63 -4.63 17.18
CA THR A 305 -0.22 -4.56 16.78
C THR A 305 0.21 -3.11 16.52
N MET A 306 -0.58 -2.34 15.76
CA MET A 306 -0.30 -0.94 15.43
C MET A 306 -0.34 -0.04 16.66
N ALA A 307 -1.38 -0.18 17.49
CA ALA A 307 -1.52 0.60 18.73
C ALA A 307 -0.38 0.29 19.72
N THR A 308 -0.03 -0.99 19.87
CA THR A 308 1.07 -1.41 20.75
C THR A 308 2.42 -0.93 20.22
N ALA A 309 2.66 -1.02 18.91
CA ALA A 309 3.89 -0.51 18.29
C ALA A 309 4.03 1.00 18.49
N GLY A 310 2.95 1.77 18.29
CA GLY A 310 2.95 3.21 18.57
C GLY A 310 3.24 3.52 20.05
N LEU A 311 2.68 2.75 20.98
CA LEU A 311 2.97 2.90 22.41
C LEU A 311 4.43 2.55 22.75
N VAL A 312 4.99 1.49 22.16
CA VAL A 312 6.40 1.14 22.34
C VAL A 312 7.30 2.25 21.82
N VAL A 313 6.99 2.82 20.64
CA VAL A 313 7.71 3.96 20.08
C VAL A 313 7.64 5.17 21.00
N GLU A 314 6.47 5.54 21.52
CA GLU A 314 6.31 6.63 22.50
C GLU A 314 7.21 6.46 23.72
N ILE A 315 7.26 5.25 24.28
CA ILE A 315 8.04 4.95 25.49
C ILE A 315 9.54 4.99 25.17
N VAL A 316 9.97 4.32 24.09
CA VAL A 316 11.38 4.22 23.72
C VAL A 316 11.95 5.58 23.32
N PHE A 317 11.26 6.31 22.44
CA PHE A 317 11.72 7.62 22.00
C PHE A 317 11.61 8.66 23.12
N GLY A 318 10.58 8.56 23.97
CA GLY A 318 10.44 9.40 25.15
C GLY A 318 11.59 9.19 26.14
N ALA A 319 11.98 7.94 26.39
CA ALA A 319 13.10 7.62 27.27
C ALA A 319 14.45 8.09 26.69
N LEU A 320 14.61 8.05 25.37
CA LEU A 320 15.82 8.52 24.68
C LEU A 320 15.85 10.04 24.44
N GLY A 321 14.78 10.77 24.78
CA GLY A 321 14.67 12.20 24.51
C GLY A 321 14.59 12.53 23.01
N LEU A 322 14.12 11.59 22.18
CA LEU A 322 14.05 11.71 20.73
C LEU A 322 12.68 12.21 20.24
N ILE A 323 11.72 12.48 21.13
CA ILE A 323 10.42 13.04 20.74
C ILE A 323 10.62 14.52 20.35
N PRO A 324 10.18 14.96 19.16
CA PRO A 324 10.26 16.37 18.77
C PRO A 324 9.53 17.28 19.76
N THR A 325 10.20 18.34 20.21
CA THR A 325 9.62 19.34 21.12
C THR A 325 8.82 20.40 20.37
N GLU A 326 9.17 20.67 19.10
CA GLU A 326 8.45 21.62 18.27
C GLU A 326 7.32 20.94 17.48
N ARG A 327 6.14 21.60 17.48
CA ARG A 327 4.95 21.19 16.72
C ARG A 327 4.72 22.14 15.55
N ASN A 328 5.79 22.35 14.76
CA ASN A 328 5.79 23.19 13.57
C ASN A 328 5.71 22.33 12.30
N ALA A 329 4.87 21.28 12.30
CA ALA A 329 4.68 20.50 11.09
C ALA A 329 4.03 21.40 10.04
N GLN A 330 4.56 21.39 8.81
CA GLN A 330 4.08 22.29 7.76
C GLN A 330 2.68 21.85 7.33
N VAL A 331 1.65 22.49 7.88
CA VAL A 331 0.27 22.36 7.37
C VAL A 331 0.18 23.33 6.18
N VAL A 332 0.46 22.78 5.00
CA VAL A 332 0.73 23.55 3.79
C VAL A 332 -0.50 24.36 3.36
N GLU A 333 -0.43 25.69 3.57
CA GLU A 333 -1.23 26.62 2.79
C GLU A 333 -0.82 26.50 1.31
N ALA A 334 -1.79 26.60 0.40
CA ALA A 334 -1.59 26.38 -1.03
C ALA A 334 -0.70 27.44 -1.68
N SER A 335 0.62 27.33 -1.51
CA SER A 335 1.58 28.11 -2.29
C SER A 335 2.49 27.15 -3.06
N VAL A 336 2.25 27.05 -4.38
CA VAL A 336 3.24 26.46 -5.28
C VAL A 336 4.45 27.39 -5.28
N SER A 337 5.52 26.97 -4.62
CA SER A 337 6.77 27.69 -4.55
C SER A 337 7.85 26.99 -5.38
N TRP A 338 8.85 27.73 -5.87
CA TRP A 338 10.02 27.16 -6.54
C TRP A 338 10.97 26.54 -5.50
N ASN A 339 10.59 25.37 -5.00
CA ASN A 339 11.33 24.59 -4.02
C ASN A 339 11.69 23.20 -4.60
N TYR A 340 12.30 22.35 -3.76
CA TYR A 340 12.64 20.98 -4.15
C TYR A 340 11.39 20.16 -4.54
N THR A 341 10.24 20.33 -3.88
CA THR A 341 8.97 19.65 -4.21
C THR A 341 8.58 19.93 -5.65
N THR A 342 8.63 21.19 -6.10
CA THR A 342 8.32 21.57 -7.49
C THR A 342 9.30 20.93 -8.47
N VAL A 343 10.60 20.92 -8.18
CA VAL A 343 11.61 20.27 -9.04
C VAL A 343 11.37 18.76 -9.14
N LEU A 344 11.15 18.09 -8.00
CA LEU A 344 10.87 16.65 -7.98
C LEU A 344 9.55 16.33 -8.69
N ASN A 345 8.50 17.13 -8.49
CA ASN A 345 7.23 16.98 -9.22
C ASN A 345 7.46 17.02 -10.73
N LEU A 346 8.23 17.97 -11.25
CA LEU A 346 8.52 18.06 -12.68
C LEU A 346 9.29 16.84 -13.20
N VAL A 347 10.30 16.36 -12.47
CA VAL A 347 11.08 15.17 -12.83
C VAL A 347 10.18 13.92 -12.86
N PHE A 348 9.44 13.67 -11.78
CA PHE A 348 8.60 12.48 -11.67
C PHE A 348 7.37 12.54 -12.59
N LEU A 349 6.79 13.71 -12.84
CA LEU A 349 5.75 13.87 -13.86
C LEU A 349 6.29 13.55 -15.27
N THR A 350 7.55 13.88 -15.55
CA THR A 350 8.20 13.50 -16.81
C THR A 350 8.33 11.98 -16.91
N ILE A 351 8.80 11.32 -15.85
CA ILE A 351 8.88 9.84 -15.79
C ILE A 351 7.50 9.21 -15.98
N ALA A 352 6.50 9.68 -15.25
CA ALA A 352 5.11 9.22 -15.37
C ALA A 352 4.59 9.41 -16.80
N ALA A 353 4.84 10.55 -17.43
CA ALA A 353 4.44 10.81 -18.81
C ALA A 353 5.08 9.80 -19.78
N VAL A 354 6.37 9.50 -19.62
CA VAL A 354 7.05 8.48 -20.44
C VAL A 354 6.39 7.10 -20.26
N LEU A 355 6.13 6.69 -19.02
CA LEU A 355 5.47 5.41 -18.70
C LEU A 355 4.04 5.35 -19.26
N VAL A 356 3.28 6.43 -19.16
CA VAL A 356 1.93 6.53 -19.73
C VAL A 356 1.98 6.48 -21.25
N VAL A 357 2.91 7.17 -21.90
CA VAL A 357 3.07 7.12 -23.37
C VAL A 357 3.43 5.71 -23.83
N ARG A 358 4.32 5.00 -23.12
CA ARG A 358 4.65 3.60 -23.42
C ARG A 358 3.41 2.70 -23.26
N PHE A 359 2.63 2.89 -22.20
CA PHE A 359 1.40 2.14 -21.94
C PHE A 359 0.38 2.30 -23.07
N LEU A 360 0.12 3.55 -23.48
CA LEU A 360 -0.81 3.87 -24.56
C LEU A 360 -0.39 3.26 -25.90
N ARG A 361 0.94 3.19 -26.16
CA ARG A 361 1.49 2.62 -27.41
C ARG A 361 1.59 1.10 -27.44
N THR A 362 1.48 0.42 -26.29
CA THR A 362 1.73 -1.03 -26.17
C THR A 362 0.51 -1.82 -25.72
N GLY A 363 -0.68 -1.42 -26.19
CA GLY A 363 -1.93 -2.16 -25.96
C GLY A 363 -2.65 -1.84 -24.63
N GLY A 364 -2.13 -0.94 -23.80
CA GLY A 364 -2.71 -0.60 -22.50
C GLY A 364 -4.21 -0.24 -22.50
N PRO A 365 -4.70 0.59 -23.44
CA PRO A 365 -6.13 0.91 -23.52
C PRO A 365 -7.04 -0.30 -23.83
N ALA A 366 -6.55 -1.27 -24.60
CA ALA A 366 -7.29 -2.51 -24.88
C ALA A 366 -7.38 -3.35 -23.60
N MET A 367 -6.28 -3.45 -22.85
CA MET A 367 -6.23 -4.12 -21.55
C MET A 367 -7.22 -3.49 -20.55
N LEU A 368 -7.24 -2.15 -20.40
CA LEU A 368 -8.19 -1.45 -19.52
C LEU A 368 -9.66 -1.72 -19.86
N ARG A 369 -9.99 -1.76 -21.16
CA ARG A 369 -11.34 -2.06 -21.64
C ARG A 369 -11.73 -3.51 -21.37
N ALA A 370 -10.85 -4.46 -21.63
CA ALA A 370 -11.07 -5.88 -21.34
C ALA A 370 -11.38 -6.12 -19.86
N MET A 371 -10.87 -5.25 -18.98
CA MET A 371 -11.07 -5.34 -17.54
C MET A 371 -12.31 -4.62 -17.01
N SER A 372 -12.77 -3.60 -17.72
CA SER A 372 -14.01 -2.88 -17.41
C SER A 372 -15.25 -3.61 -17.94
N ALA A 373 -15.07 -4.53 -18.89
CA ALA A 373 -16.14 -5.36 -19.42
C ALA A 373 -16.70 -6.29 -18.32
N PRO A 374 -18.03 -6.35 -18.11
CA PRO A 374 -18.64 -7.37 -17.26
C PRO A 374 -18.21 -8.74 -17.79
N ARG A 375 -17.52 -9.52 -16.95
CA ARG A 375 -17.14 -10.89 -17.31
C ARG A 375 -18.41 -11.72 -17.45
N GLY A 376 -18.92 -11.81 -18.68
CA GLY A 376 -19.88 -12.82 -19.07
C GLY A 376 -19.29 -14.20 -18.77
N GLN A 377 -20.12 -15.09 -18.25
CA GLN A 377 -19.76 -16.47 -17.92
C GLN A 377 -18.90 -17.07 -19.04
N ALA A 378 -17.62 -17.32 -18.75
CA ALA A 378 -16.79 -18.13 -19.61
C ALA A 378 -17.48 -19.50 -19.73
N ARG A 379 -17.76 -19.93 -20.96
CA ARG A 379 -18.31 -21.27 -21.23
C ARG A 379 -17.31 -22.29 -20.67
N ALA A 380 -17.71 -22.98 -19.60
CA ALA A 380 -16.95 -24.09 -19.04
C ALA A 380 -16.82 -25.18 -20.10
N GLY A 381 -15.59 -25.49 -20.53
CA GLY A 381 -15.34 -26.66 -21.40
C GLY A 381 -14.30 -26.53 -22.52
N GLN A 382 -13.45 -25.50 -22.59
CA GLN A 382 -12.34 -25.48 -23.56
C GLN A 382 -10.98 -25.73 -22.91
N PRO A 383 -10.16 -26.66 -23.44
CA PRO A 383 -8.82 -26.93 -22.92
C PRO A 383 -7.85 -25.78 -23.23
N GLY A 384 -6.99 -25.45 -22.25
CA GLY A 384 -5.65 -24.89 -22.43
C GLY A 384 -5.49 -23.63 -23.29
N VAL A 385 -6.42 -22.67 -23.25
CA VAL A 385 -6.24 -21.41 -24.00
C VAL A 385 -5.19 -20.54 -23.29
N PHE A 386 -4.05 -20.31 -23.91
CA PHE A 386 -3.01 -19.41 -23.45
C PHE A 386 -3.30 -17.98 -23.91
N VAL A 387 -3.24 -17.03 -22.98
CA VAL A 387 -3.52 -15.62 -23.25
C VAL A 387 -2.35 -14.74 -22.85
N CYS A 388 -2.13 -13.66 -23.58
CA CYS A 388 -1.12 -12.68 -23.19
C CYS A 388 -1.64 -11.84 -22.02
N PRO A 389 -0.91 -11.72 -20.91
CA PRO A 389 -1.29 -10.84 -19.80
C PRO A 389 -1.47 -9.35 -20.21
N MET A 390 -0.77 -8.88 -21.25
CA MET A 390 -0.89 -7.51 -21.79
C MET A 390 -1.93 -7.32 -22.88
N HIS A 391 -2.18 -8.39 -23.64
CA HIS A 391 -2.97 -8.36 -24.86
C HIS A 391 -4.03 -9.47 -24.75
N PRO A 392 -5.10 -9.26 -23.95
CA PRO A 392 -6.09 -10.30 -23.66
C PRO A 392 -6.81 -10.84 -24.91
N GLU A 393 -6.78 -10.09 -26.01
CA GLU A 393 -7.26 -10.48 -27.35
C GLU A 393 -6.40 -11.55 -28.03
N ILE A 394 -5.17 -11.77 -27.56
CA ILE A 394 -4.29 -12.82 -28.08
C ILE A 394 -4.60 -14.11 -27.32
N GLU A 395 -5.31 -15.01 -27.98
CA GLU A 395 -5.61 -16.36 -27.50
C GLU A 395 -4.89 -17.40 -28.38
N ARG A 396 -4.18 -18.36 -27.75
CA ARG A 396 -3.50 -19.48 -28.42
C ARG A 396 -3.86 -20.79 -27.72
N GLN A 397 -3.69 -21.92 -28.41
CA GLN A 397 -3.92 -23.25 -27.81
C GLN A 397 -2.63 -23.87 -27.24
N GLU A 398 -1.48 -23.21 -27.45
CA GLU A 398 -0.16 -23.69 -27.02
C GLU A 398 0.59 -22.57 -26.29
N PRO A 399 1.52 -22.91 -25.36
CA PRO A 399 2.44 -21.94 -24.78
C PRO A 399 3.27 -21.26 -25.87
N GLY A 400 3.64 -20.00 -25.66
CA GLY A 400 4.47 -19.27 -26.60
C GLY A 400 4.62 -17.80 -26.19
N ALA A 401 5.24 -16.99 -27.04
CA ALA A 401 5.37 -15.55 -26.83
C ALA A 401 4.26 -14.77 -27.56
N CYS A 402 3.75 -13.73 -26.92
CA CYS A 402 2.84 -12.77 -27.53
C CYS A 402 3.53 -12.08 -28.72
N PRO A 403 2.92 -12.05 -29.92
CA PRO A 403 3.53 -11.41 -31.09
C PRO A 403 3.62 -9.88 -30.98
N ILE A 404 2.94 -9.26 -30.01
CA ILE A 404 2.88 -7.80 -29.85
C ILE A 404 3.91 -7.32 -28.83
N CYS A 405 3.92 -7.87 -27.61
CA CYS A 405 4.86 -7.47 -26.55
C CYS A 405 5.99 -8.47 -26.29
N GLY A 406 5.96 -9.65 -26.90
CA GLY A 406 6.94 -10.70 -26.68
C GLY A 406 6.86 -11.40 -25.31
N MET A 407 5.87 -11.11 -24.46
CA MET A 407 5.71 -11.81 -23.17
C MET A 407 5.16 -13.22 -23.34
N ASP A 408 5.50 -14.10 -22.40
CA ASP A 408 4.96 -15.46 -22.38
C ASP A 408 3.43 -15.44 -22.22
N LEU A 409 2.77 -16.25 -23.02
CA LEU A 409 1.35 -16.49 -22.91
C LEU A 409 1.11 -17.36 -21.67
N VAL A 410 0.21 -16.91 -20.81
CA VAL A 410 -0.16 -17.61 -19.58
C VAL A 410 -1.44 -18.41 -19.82
N GLU A 411 -1.50 -19.63 -19.31
CA GLU A 411 -2.69 -20.46 -19.43
C GLU A 411 -3.90 -19.79 -18.75
N ARG A 412 -4.98 -19.58 -19.50
CA ARG A 412 -6.26 -19.09 -18.98
C ARG A 412 -6.89 -20.24 -18.19
N ARG A 413 -6.61 -20.29 -16.89
CA ARG A 413 -7.22 -21.31 -16.01
C ARG A 413 -8.75 -21.16 -16.01
N PRO A 414 -9.50 -22.28 -16.15
CA PRO A 414 -10.95 -22.25 -16.00
C PRO A 414 -11.31 -21.81 -14.59
N HIS A 415 -12.20 -20.81 -14.48
CA HIS A 415 -12.81 -20.44 -13.21
C HIS A 415 -13.79 -21.53 -12.80
N GLY A 416 -13.48 -22.27 -11.73
CA GLY A 416 -14.38 -23.21 -11.06
C GLY A 416 -15.30 -22.51 -10.07
#